data_AF-A0A3M2FCJ6-F1
#
_entry.id   AF-A0A3M2FCJ6-F1
#
_cell.length_a   1.000
_cell.length_b   1.000
_cell.length_c   1.000
_cell.angle_alpha   90.00
_cell.angle_beta   90.00
_cell.angle_gamma   90.00
#
_symmetry.space_group_name_H-M   'P 1'
#
loop_
_entity.id
_entity.type
_entity.pdbx_description
1 polymer ?
#
loop_
_entity_poly.entity_id
_entity_poly.type
_entity_poly.pdbx_seq_one_letter_code
_entity_poly.pdbx_strand_id
1 'polypeptide(L)'
;MVRRWTYLTLSLAMALPVLLWPALWLRKGLFHPALNFPLLWSIAAALLLVCAVTADSVLFFRTSGKGVLAMSVWMSGGLFWSLLAVQHPQGAWLIAVAFVAHALRSGCRLWRGDDRRWWLWPAWWRDMLTATGMFAWLSVLAHV
;
A
#
# COMPACT_ATOMS: atom_id res chain seq x y z
N MET A 1 -15.55 15.87 8.30
CA MET A 1 -15.95 14.48 8.01
C MET A 1 -15.25 14.01 6.74
N VAL A 2 -14.50 12.91 6.76
CA VAL A 2 -14.02 12.28 5.51
C VAL A 2 -15.20 11.52 4.92
N ARG A 3 -15.63 11.85 3.70
CA ARG A 3 -16.71 11.14 3.01
C ARG A 3 -16.19 9.78 2.54
N ARG A 4 -16.98 8.71 2.71
CA ARG A 4 -16.61 7.33 2.31
C ARG A 4 -16.09 7.26 0.87
N TRP A 5 -16.76 7.98 -0.03
CA TRP A 5 -16.38 8.09 -1.44
C TRP A 5 -14.99 8.69 -1.65
N THR A 6 -14.63 9.74 -0.92
CA THR A 6 -13.30 10.35 -1.03
C THR A 6 -12.20 9.38 -0.62
N TYR A 7 -12.41 8.58 0.43
CA TYR A 7 -11.44 7.57 0.84
C TYR A 7 -11.27 6.48 -0.22
N LEU A 8 -12.39 5.98 -0.76
CA LEU A 8 -12.39 4.93 -1.78
C LEU A 8 -11.73 5.40 -3.08
N THR A 9 -12.07 6.60 -3.57
CA THR A 9 -11.51 7.13 -4.81
C THR A 9 -10.02 7.40 -4.68
N LEU A 10 -9.57 7.99 -3.56
CA LEU A 10 -8.14 8.21 -3.32
C LEU A 10 -7.39 6.88 -3.19
N SER A 11 -7.92 5.92 -2.45
CA SER A 11 -7.31 4.59 -2.31
C SER A 11 -7.18 3.88 -3.65
N LEU A 12 -8.22 3.93 -4.49
CA LEU A 12 -8.19 3.34 -5.82
C LEU A 12 -7.20 4.06 -6.73
N ALA A 13 -7.27 5.40 -6.79
CA ALA A 13 -6.40 6.21 -7.62
C ALA A 13 -4.92 5.99 -7.29
N MET A 14 -4.57 5.89 -6.01
CA MET A 14 -3.20 5.63 -5.59
C MET A 14 -2.75 4.18 -5.80
N ALA A 15 -3.67 3.21 -5.90
CA ALA A 15 -3.36 1.83 -6.25
C ALA A 15 -3.08 1.64 -7.75
N LEU A 16 -3.61 2.51 -8.63
CA LEU A 16 -3.45 2.38 -10.08
C LEU A 16 -1.98 2.33 -10.54
N PRO A 17 -1.05 3.18 -10.08
CA PRO A 17 0.35 3.09 -10.47
C PRO A 17 0.96 1.72 -10.13
N VAL A 18 0.62 1.16 -8.97
CA VAL A 18 1.19 -0.14 -8.55
C VAL A 18 0.63 -1.28 -9.38
N LEU A 19 -0.66 -1.25 -9.71
CA LEU A 19 -1.36 -2.33 -10.39
C LEU A 19 -1.24 -2.28 -11.92
N LEU A 20 -1.24 -1.09 -12.52
CA LEU A 20 -1.34 -0.92 -13.97
C LEU A 20 -0.01 -0.56 -14.64
N TRP A 21 0.88 0.18 -13.97
CA TRP A 21 2.11 0.63 -14.63
C TRP A 21 2.99 -0.51 -15.16
N PRO A 22 3.16 -1.65 -14.47
CA PRO A 22 3.95 -2.74 -15.04
C PRO A 22 3.38 -3.27 -16.37
N ALA A 23 2.06 -3.38 -16.50
CA ALA A 23 1.41 -3.74 -17.77
C ALA A 23 1.69 -2.69 -18.85
N LEU A 24 1.63 -1.41 -18.50
CA LEU A 24 1.90 -0.31 -19.41
C LEU A 24 3.38 -0.23 -19.79
N TRP A 25 4.29 -0.62 -18.89
CA TRP A 25 5.73 -0.66 -19.15
C TRP A 25 6.10 -1.76 -20.13
N LEU A 26 5.47 -2.94 -20.01
CA LEU A 26 5.64 -4.03 -20.98
C LEU A 26 5.14 -3.64 -22.39
N ARG A 27 4.20 -2.69 -22.50
CA ARG A 27 3.79 -2.11 -23.79
C ARG A 27 4.82 -1.06 -24.22
N LYS A 28 5.75 -1.49 -25.09
CA LYS A 28 6.79 -0.64 -25.68
C LYS A 28 6.21 0.70 -26.18
N GLY A 29 6.83 1.81 -25.78
CA GLY A 29 6.51 3.16 -26.26
C GLY A 29 5.70 4.06 -25.31
N LEU A 30 5.18 3.54 -24.18
CA LEU A 30 4.45 4.36 -23.20
C LEU A 30 5.34 5.05 -22.17
N PHE A 31 6.49 4.46 -21.84
CA PHE A 31 7.47 5.03 -20.92
C PHE A 31 8.73 5.42 -21.67
N HIS A 32 9.35 6.51 -21.22
CA HIS A 32 10.64 6.95 -21.75
C HIS A 32 11.71 5.89 -21.45
N PRO A 33 12.55 5.50 -22.43
CA PRO A 33 13.49 4.37 -22.30
C PRO A 33 14.58 4.59 -21.25
N ALA A 34 14.90 5.85 -20.93
CA ALA A 34 15.88 6.19 -19.88
C ALA A 34 15.32 6.09 -18.44
N LEU A 35 14.03 5.79 -18.25
CA LEU A 35 13.45 5.69 -16.91
C LEU A 35 13.87 4.39 -16.23
N ASN A 36 14.39 4.49 -15.02
CA ASN A 36 14.55 3.35 -14.12
C ASN A 36 13.18 2.94 -13.57
N PHE A 37 12.43 2.21 -14.39
CA PHE A 37 11.06 1.79 -14.08
C PHE A 37 10.96 1.00 -12.77
N PRO A 38 11.81 -0.01 -12.49
CA PRO A 38 11.74 -0.75 -11.22
C PRO A 38 11.84 0.16 -9.99
N LEU A 39 12.73 1.15 -10.02
CA LEU A 39 12.87 2.11 -8.92
C LEU A 39 11.63 3.00 -8.79
N LEU A 40 11.13 3.56 -9.89
CA LEU A 40 9.95 4.43 -9.89
C LEU A 40 8.69 3.71 -9.42
N TRP A 41 8.51 2.46 -9.86
CA TRP A 41 7.41 1.61 -9.43
C TRP A 41 7.50 1.29 -7.94
N SER A 42 8.71 1.00 -7.43
CA SER A 42 8.95 0.79 -5.99
C SER A 42 8.66 2.04 -5.18
N ILE A 43 9.06 3.23 -5.65
CA ILE A 43 8.74 4.50 -5.00
C ILE A 43 7.23 4.74 -4.97
N ALA A 44 6.52 4.50 -6.07
CA ALA A 44 5.06 4.64 -6.12
C ALA A 44 4.37 3.70 -5.11
N ALA A 45 4.81 2.44 -5.02
CA ALA A 45 4.28 1.49 -4.07
C ALA A 45 4.58 1.87 -2.60
N ALA A 46 5.79 2.36 -2.32
CA ALA A 46 6.17 2.89 -1.01
C ALA A 46 5.31 4.11 -0.61
N LEU A 47 5.08 5.04 -1.52
CA LEU A 47 4.22 6.21 -1.27
C LEU A 47 2.78 5.79 -0.98
N LEU A 48 2.22 4.85 -1.76
CA LEU A 48 0.90 4.29 -1.47
C LEU A 48 0.85 3.66 -0.07
N LEU A 49 1.86 2.87 0.32
CA LEU A 49 1.92 2.26 1.64
C LEU A 49 1.96 3.31 2.75
N VAL A 50 2.79 4.35 2.62
CA VAL A 50 2.88 5.43 3.61
C VAL A 50 1.55 6.19 3.72
N CYS A 51 0.91 6.51 2.60
CA CYS A 51 -0.40 7.14 2.59
C CYS A 51 -1.48 6.26 3.21
N ALA A 52 -1.49 4.96 2.90
CA ALA A 52 -2.39 3.96 3.47
C ALA A 52 -2.25 3.88 5.00
N VAL A 53 -1.02 3.67 5.47
CA VAL A 53 -0.67 3.60 6.89
C VAL A 53 -1.08 4.87 7.62
N THR A 54 -0.82 6.04 7.04
CA THR A 54 -1.17 7.33 7.62
C THR A 54 -2.69 7.53 7.68
N ALA A 55 -3.40 7.33 6.57
CA ALA A 55 -4.85 7.52 6.50
C ALA A 55 -5.58 6.62 7.50
N ASP A 56 -5.20 5.34 7.57
CA ASP A 56 -5.83 4.36 8.44
C ASP A 56 -5.51 4.59 9.92
N SER A 57 -4.33 5.13 10.21
CA SER A 57 -3.94 5.51 11.57
C SER A 57 -4.70 6.75 12.06
N VAL A 58 -4.90 7.75 11.19
CA VAL A 58 -5.74 8.92 11.48
C VAL A 58 -7.21 8.52 11.70
N LEU A 59 -7.74 7.63 10.86
CA LEU A 59 -9.10 7.11 11.02
C LEU A 59 -9.24 6.29 12.30
N PHE A 60 -8.24 5.49 12.66
CA PHE A 60 -8.22 4.76 13.91
C PHE A 60 -8.23 5.70 15.12
N PHE A 61 -7.33 6.68 15.16
CA PHE A 61 -7.22 7.63 16.26
C PHE A 61 -8.53 8.38 16.51
N ARG A 62 -9.22 8.82 15.44
CA ARG A 62 -10.53 9.47 15.55
C ARG A 62 -11.63 8.61 16.18
N THR A 63 -11.50 7.29 16.11
CA THR A 63 -12.48 6.34 16.65
C THR A 63 -12.11 5.81 18.04
N SER A 64 -10.84 5.88 18.44
CA SER A 64 -10.35 5.47 19.75
C SER A 64 -9.10 6.29 20.08
N GLY A 65 -9.22 7.26 21.01
CA GLY A 65 -8.07 8.04 21.49
C GLY A 65 -7.03 7.19 22.24
N LYS A 66 -7.42 5.99 22.67
CA LYS A 66 -6.51 4.98 23.23
C LYS A 66 -5.76 4.32 22.07
N GLY A 67 -4.46 4.58 21.95
CA GLY A 67 -3.60 3.97 20.94
C GLY A 67 -2.68 4.92 20.16
N VAL A 68 -2.53 6.19 20.58
CA VAL A 68 -1.64 7.16 19.90
C VAL A 68 -0.23 6.62 19.73
N LEU A 69 0.37 6.12 20.82
CA LEU A 69 1.73 5.57 20.77
C LEU A 69 1.84 4.41 19.77
N ALA A 70 0.90 3.47 19.80
CA ALA A 70 0.88 2.34 18.87
C ALA A 70 0.72 2.80 17.41
N MET A 71 -0.09 3.83 17.15
CA MET A 71 -0.24 4.42 15.81
C MET A 71 1.04 5.15 15.37
N SER A 72 1.67 5.93 16.25
CA SER A 72 2.92 6.62 15.94
C SER A 72 4.03 5.63 15.63
N VAL A 73 4.18 4.57 16.42
CA VAL A 73 5.14 3.48 16.15
C VAL A 73 4.82 2.81 14.82
N TRP A 74 3.55 2.54 14.53
CA TRP A 74 3.15 1.92 13.27
C TRP A 74 3.43 2.82 12.05
N MET A 75 3.17 4.12 12.15
CA MET A 75 3.45 5.10 11.10
C MET A 75 4.95 5.26 10.87
N SER A 76 5.73 5.47 11.93
CA SER A 76 7.19 5.57 11.83
C SER A 76 7.81 4.29 11.31
N GLY A 77 7.31 3.12 11.75
CA GLY A 77 7.74 1.82 11.25
C GLY A 77 7.43 1.62 9.77
N GLY A 78 6.23 1.99 9.31
CA GLY A 78 5.87 1.93 7.89
C GLY A 78 6.71 2.86 7.01
N LEU A 79 7.02 4.06 7.49
CA LEU A 79 7.92 5.00 6.80
C LEU A 79 9.34 4.45 6.73
N PHE A 80 9.89 3.99 7.85
CA PHE A 80 11.23 3.42 7.92
C PHE A 80 11.36 2.18 7.02
N TRP A 81 10.37 1.29 7.04
CA TRP A 81 10.32 0.13 6.17
C TRP A 81 10.32 0.52 4.69
N SER A 82 9.51 1.51 4.33
CA SER A 82 9.43 2.02 2.95
C SER A 82 10.77 2.59 2.48
N LEU A 83 11.47 3.33 3.34
CA LEU A 83 12.80 3.86 3.05
C LEU A 83 13.83 2.74 2.83
N LEU A 84 13.88 1.76 3.74
CA LEU A 84 14.77 0.61 3.60
C LEU A 84 14.50 -0.17 2.33
N ALA A 85 13.22 -0.39 2.01
CA ALA A 85 12.84 -1.15 0.85
C ALA A 85 13.28 -0.46 -0.45
N VAL A 86 13.02 0.85 -0.61
CA VAL A 86 13.42 1.58 -1.83
C VAL A 86 14.94 1.60 -2.07
N GLN A 87 15.75 1.44 -1.02
CA GLN A 87 17.22 1.38 -1.14
C GLN A 87 17.74 -0.01 -1.57
N HIS A 88 16.93 -1.06 -1.49
CA HIS A 88 17.35 -2.42 -1.81
C HIS A 88 16.94 -2.84 -3.24
N PRO A 89 17.78 -3.61 -3.96
CA PRO A 89 17.41 -4.17 -5.27
C PRO A 89 16.15 -5.05 -5.22
N GLN A 90 15.90 -5.71 -4.10
CA GLN A 90 14.71 -6.54 -3.84
C GLN A 90 13.59 -5.75 -3.11
N GLY A 91 13.68 -4.43 -3.10
CA GLY A 91 12.79 -3.54 -2.36
C GLY A 91 11.31 -3.75 -2.60
N ALA A 92 10.92 -4.00 -3.84
CA ALA A 92 9.53 -4.24 -4.20
C ALA A 92 8.93 -5.48 -3.48
N TRP A 93 9.71 -6.54 -3.25
CA TRP A 93 9.27 -7.69 -2.46
C TRP A 93 9.01 -7.29 -1.00
N LEU A 94 9.89 -6.48 -0.42
CA LEU A 94 9.74 -5.97 0.95
C LEU A 94 8.51 -5.08 1.08
N ILE A 95 8.21 -4.24 0.08
CA ILE A 95 7.00 -3.40 0.07
C ILE A 95 5.74 -4.27 -0.03
N ALA A 96 5.73 -5.30 -0.88
CA ALA A 96 4.61 -6.23 -0.99
C ALA A 96 4.32 -6.93 0.34
N VAL A 97 5.37 -7.39 1.05
CA VAL A 97 5.26 -7.97 2.40
C VAL A 97 4.70 -6.95 3.39
N ALA A 98 5.11 -5.69 3.32
CA ALA A 98 4.56 -4.67 4.20
C ALA A 98 3.07 -4.39 3.94
N PHE A 99 2.61 -4.44 2.68
CA PHE A 99 1.17 -4.42 2.39
C PHE A 99 0.44 -5.62 3.01
N VAL A 100 1.01 -6.83 2.96
CA VAL A 100 0.42 -8.00 3.66
C VAL A 100 0.34 -7.75 5.16
N ALA A 101 1.43 -7.29 5.79
CA ALA A 101 1.44 -6.98 7.22
C ALA A 101 0.40 -5.90 7.57
N HIS A 102 0.25 -4.88 6.73
CA HIS A 102 -0.74 -3.84 6.93
C HIS A 102 -2.18 -4.36 6.74
N ALA A 103 -2.41 -5.17 5.71
CA ALA A 103 -3.69 -5.84 5.46
C ALA A 103 -4.09 -6.73 6.64
N LEU A 104 -3.17 -7.55 7.17
CA LEU A 104 -3.41 -8.42 8.32
C LEU A 104 -3.89 -7.63 9.54
N ARG A 105 -3.36 -6.42 9.77
CA ARG A 105 -3.83 -5.56 10.87
C ARG A 105 -5.32 -5.23 10.74
N SER A 106 -5.77 -4.86 9.54
CA SER A 106 -7.18 -4.56 9.27
C SER A 106 -8.03 -5.83 9.27
N GLY A 107 -7.52 -6.92 8.69
CA GLY A 107 -8.16 -8.24 8.64
C GLY A 107 -8.38 -8.86 10.03
N CYS A 108 -7.39 -8.83 10.90
CA CYS A 108 -7.50 -9.30 12.29
C CYS A 108 -8.53 -8.53 13.12
N ARG A 109 -8.88 -7.31 12.72
CA ARG A 109 -9.92 -6.51 13.39
C ARG A 109 -11.30 -6.80 12.84
N LEU A 110 -11.41 -6.96 11.52
CA LEU A 110 -12.61 -7.49 10.87
C LEU A 110 -12.99 -8.87 11.43
N TRP A 111 -12.01 -9.77 11.57
CA TRP A 111 -12.20 -11.10 12.15
C TRP A 111 -12.73 -11.08 13.58
N ARG A 112 -12.31 -10.08 14.37
CA ARG A 112 -12.79 -9.87 15.75
C ARG A 112 -14.15 -9.16 15.83
N GLY A 113 -14.81 -8.92 14.70
CA GLY A 113 -16.12 -8.28 14.65
C GLY A 113 -16.11 -6.76 14.81
N ASP A 114 -14.99 -6.06 14.55
CA ASP A 114 -14.93 -4.58 14.55
C ASP A 114 -15.51 -4.00 13.24
N ASP A 115 -16.55 -4.62 12.68
CA ASP A 115 -17.17 -4.29 11.38
C ASP A 115 -17.84 -2.90 11.36
N ARG A 116 -18.17 -2.36 12.52
CA ARG A 116 -18.73 -1.01 12.71
C ARG A 116 -17.88 0.09 12.10
N ARG A 117 -16.57 -0.15 11.91
CA ARG A 117 -15.66 0.80 11.26
C ARG A 117 -15.67 0.57 9.76
N TRP A 118 -16.51 1.33 9.06
CA TRP A 118 -16.73 1.24 7.61
C TRP A 118 -15.46 1.21 6.73
N TRP A 119 -14.34 1.76 7.20
CA TRP A 119 -13.10 1.88 6.43
C TRP A 119 -12.20 0.63 6.50
N LEU A 120 -12.46 -0.31 7.43
CA LEU A 120 -11.61 -1.51 7.59
C LEU A 120 -11.66 -2.44 6.36
N TRP A 121 -12.85 -2.65 5.81
CA TRP A 121 -13.03 -3.46 4.60
C TRP A 121 -12.30 -2.85 3.39
N PRO A 122 -12.53 -1.56 3.06
CA PRO A 122 -11.76 -0.86 2.03
C PRO A 122 -10.25 -0.91 2.24
N ALA A 123 -9.76 -0.69 3.47
CA ALA A 123 -8.33 -0.73 3.80
C ALA A 123 -7.74 -2.12 3.54
N TRP A 124 -8.38 -3.16 4.09
CA TRP A 124 -7.97 -4.54 3.88
C TRP A 124 -7.92 -4.89 2.39
N TRP A 125 -8.93 -4.46 1.63
CA TRP A 125 -9.02 -4.80 0.22
C TRP A 125 -8.01 -4.07 -0.66
N ARG A 126 -7.78 -2.78 -0.40
CA ARG A 126 -6.68 -2.00 -1.02
C ARG A 126 -5.34 -2.70 -0.79
N ASP A 127 -5.03 -3.06 0.45
CA ASP A 127 -3.72 -3.59 0.81
C ASP A 127 -3.51 -5.01 0.27
N MET A 128 -4.53 -5.87 0.35
CA MET A 128 -4.46 -7.22 -0.25
C MET A 128 -4.33 -7.16 -1.77
N LEU A 129 -5.15 -6.35 -2.44
CA LEU A 129 -5.08 -6.21 -3.89
C LEU A 129 -3.70 -5.69 -4.33
N THR A 130 -3.17 -4.71 -3.61
CA THR A 130 -1.84 -4.14 -3.89
C THR A 130 -0.75 -5.18 -3.65
N ALA A 131 -0.76 -5.89 -2.53
CA ALA A 131 0.21 -6.95 -2.24
C ALA A 131 0.19 -8.06 -3.29
N THR A 132 -0.99 -8.61 -3.60
CA THR A 132 -1.16 -9.65 -4.62
C THR A 132 -0.74 -9.16 -6.00
N GLY A 133 -1.11 -7.94 -6.37
CA GLY A 133 -0.70 -7.33 -7.63
C GLY A 133 0.81 -7.17 -7.73
N MET A 134 1.47 -6.72 -6.66
CA MET A 134 2.92 -6.61 -6.61
C MET A 134 3.61 -7.97 -6.74
N PHE A 135 3.17 -9.00 -5.99
CA PHE A 135 3.74 -10.34 -6.13
C PHE A 135 3.55 -10.90 -7.53
N ALA A 136 2.35 -10.76 -8.11
CA ALA A 136 2.08 -11.20 -9.47
C ALA A 136 3.00 -10.51 -10.48
N TRP A 137 3.17 -9.19 -10.38
CA TRP A 137 4.07 -8.45 -11.26
C TRP A 137 5.53 -8.83 -11.07
N LEU A 138 5.99 -9.00 -9.84
CA LEU A 138 7.35 -9.44 -9.57
C LEU A 138 7.64 -10.81 -10.16
N SER A 139 6.68 -11.74 -10.10
CA SER A 139 6.81 -13.04 -10.76
C SER A 139 6.86 -12.91 -12.28
N VAL A 140 5.99 -12.10 -12.88
CA VAL A 140 5.99 -11.89 -14.34
C VAL A 140 7.29 -11.23 -14.82
N LEU A 141 7.71 -10.15 -14.15
CA LEU A 141 8.90 -9.38 -14.50
C LEU A 141 10.20 -10.15 -14.28
N ALA A 142 10.22 -11.17 -13.42
CA ALA A 142 11.37 -12.05 -13.27
C ALA A 142 11.63 -12.94 -14.50
N HIS A 143 10.69 -13.03 -15.44
CA HIS A 143 10.76 -13.87 -16.63
C HIS A 143 10.79 -13.07 -17.96
N VAL A 144 10.86 -11.74 -17.89
CA VAL A 144 10.94 -10.82 -19.05
C VAL A 144 12.37 -10.30 -19.17
#